data_AF-A0A7R8UFK9-F1
#
_entry.id   AF-A0A7R8UFK9-F1
#
_cell.length_a   1.000
_cell.length_b   1.000
_cell.length_c   1.000
_cell.angle_alpha   90.00
_cell.angle_beta   90.00
_cell.angle_gamma   90.00
#
_symmetry.space_group_name_H-M   'P 1'
#
loop_
_entity.id
_entity.type
_entity.pdbx_description
1 polymer ?
#
loop_
_entity_poly.entity_id
_entity_poly.type
_entity_poly.pdbx_seq_one_letter_code
_entity_poly.pdbx_strand_id
1 'polypeptide(L)'
;MRPYAPSAEFQLDELIPLATSLGIFGRYAKDFRTTNMIAWWKPLKFGNWKLVEAAIEKISANSVYDIYAGTAGRVVYPNNDNCMSTEELTYKVDDYQRNVPLYVWNYVSERDNEDPGVVIIGVNSPFFEAEKGIGDICKDICDGIEWFKAVNRFRKMAAMGYIFCCRPEEVRETLANFPQF
;
A
#
# COMPACT_ATOMS: atom_id res chain seq x y z
N MET A 1 -1.17 -27.12 16.27
CA MET A 1 -2.00 -26.28 15.38
C MET A 1 -1.07 -25.57 14.42
N ARG A 2 -1.24 -25.72 13.11
CA ARG A 2 -0.53 -24.85 12.16
C ARG A 2 -1.22 -23.48 12.23
N PRO A 3 -0.49 -22.37 12.43
CA PRO A 3 -1.10 -21.05 12.38
C PRO A 3 -1.79 -20.89 11.02
N TYR A 4 -2.96 -20.26 11.01
CA TYR A 4 -3.73 -19.97 9.80
C TYR A 4 -2.87 -19.09 8.89
N ALA A 5 -2.31 -19.68 7.83
CA ALA A 5 -1.60 -18.91 6.81
C ALA A 5 -2.65 -18.11 6.03
N PRO A 6 -2.50 -16.78 5.91
CA PRO A 6 -3.40 -15.99 5.07
C PRO A 6 -3.44 -16.53 3.64
N SER A 7 -4.57 -16.40 2.95
CA SER A 7 -4.67 -16.84 1.55
C SER A 7 -3.64 -16.11 0.68
N ALA A 8 -2.90 -16.85 -0.16
CA ALA A 8 -1.93 -16.30 -1.10
C ALA A 8 -2.60 -15.91 -2.43
N GLU A 9 -3.76 -15.25 -2.34
CA GLU A 9 -4.54 -14.85 -3.51
C GLU A 9 -4.30 -13.38 -3.86
N PHE A 10 -4.00 -13.13 -5.13
CA PHE A 10 -3.85 -11.80 -5.70
C PHE A 10 -4.96 -11.49 -6.70
N GLN A 11 -5.31 -10.22 -6.83
CA GLN A 11 -6.28 -9.71 -7.81
C GLN A 11 -5.70 -8.46 -8.48
N LEU A 12 -5.91 -8.34 -9.79
CA LEU A 12 -5.60 -7.11 -10.50
C LEU A 12 -6.64 -6.05 -10.20
N ASP A 13 -6.18 -4.91 -9.71
CA ASP A 13 -7.02 -3.75 -9.42
C ASP A 13 -6.18 -2.47 -9.47
N GLU A 14 -6.85 -1.32 -9.49
CA GLU A 14 -6.23 -0.01 -9.55
C GLU A 14 -5.53 0.37 -8.25
N LEU A 15 -4.40 1.06 -8.36
CA LEU A 15 -3.67 1.67 -7.24
C LEU A 15 -4.48 2.84 -6.66
N ILE A 16 -4.95 3.73 -7.54
CA ILE A 16 -5.86 4.83 -7.21
C ILE A 16 -7.20 4.56 -7.90
N PRO A 17 -8.35 4.50 -7.18
CA PRO A 17 -9.64 4.27 -7.81
C PRO A 17 -9.96 5.31 -8.90
N LEU A 18 -10.43 4.90 -10.08
CA LEU A 18 -10.84 5.85 -11.13
C LEU A 18 -11.90 6.87 -10.69
N ALA A 19 -12.76 6.53 -9.73
CA ALA A 19 -13.78 7.44 -9.21
C ALA A 19 -13.17 8.75 -8.68
N THR A 20 -11.93 8.73 -8.17
CA THR A 20 -11.18 9.92 -7.76
C THR A 20 -10.42 10.61 -8.90
N SER A 21 -10.29 10.03 -10.10
CA SER A 21 -9.51 10.58 -11.22
C SER A 21 -10.32 10.98 -12.47
N LEU A 22 -11.63 10.72 -12.49
CA LEU A 22 -12.53 10.92 -13.64
C LEU A 22 -12.67 12.37 -14.14
N GLY A 23 -12.31 13.39 -13.34
CA GLY A 23 -12.39 14.80 -13.75
C GLY A 23 -11.32 15.22 -14.77
N ILE A 24 -10.22 14.49 -14.92
CA ILE A 24 -9.01 14.97 -15.62
C ILE A 24 -8.63 14.07 -16.82
N PHE A 25 -8.83 12.75 -16.74
CA PHE A 25 -8.22 11.79 -17.68
C PHE A 25 -9.17 11.13 -18.68
N GLY A 26 -10.38 11.65 -18.92
CA GLY A 26 -11.41 11.00 -19.75
C GLY A 26 -10.94 10.54 -21.15
N ARG A 27 -9.97 11.21 -21.77
CA ARG A 27 -9.36 10.80 -23.06
C ARG A 27 -8.20 9.81 -22.97
N TYR A 28 -7.54 9.69 -21.81
CA TYR A 28 -6.41 8.78 -21.54
C TYR A 28 -6.79 7.64 -20.58
N ALA A 29 -8.08 7.46 -20.32
CA ALA A 29 -8.57 6.55 -19.28
C ALA A 29 -8.08 5.11 -19.45
N LYS A 30 -7.86 4.63 -20.68
CA LYS A 30 -7.34 3.29 -20.96
C LYS A 30 -5.85 3.16 -20.59
N ASP A 31 -5.01 4.08 -21.05
CA ASP A 31 -3.57 4.07 -20.77
C ASP A 31 -3.27 4.39 -19.29
N PHE A 32 -4.11 5.24 -18.69
CA PHE A 32 -4.10 5.48 -17.25
C PHE A 32 -4.47 4.20 -16.48
N ARG A 33 -5.54 3.49 -16.87
CA ARG A 33 -5.92 2.22 -16.24
C ARG A 33 -4.78 1.20 -16.26
N THR A 34 -4.17 0.91 -17.40
CA THR A 34 -3.12 -0.12 -17.51
C THR A 34 -1.85 0.24 -16.73
N THR A 35 -1.52 1.53 -16.63
CA THR A 35 -0.38 2.00 -15.83
C THR A 35 -0.70 1.99 -14.34
N ASN A 36 -1.95 2.23 -13.96
CA ASN A 36 -2.45 2.29 -12.59
C ASN A 36 -2.84 0.91 -12.02
N MET A 37 -2.79 -0.17 -12.80
CA MET A 37 -3.13 -1.53 -12.35
C MET A 37 -1.96 -2.25 -11.68
N ILE A 38 -2.20 -2.75 -10.48
CA ILE A 38 -1.28 -3.62 -9.74
C ILE A 38 -1.94 -4.92 -9.32
N ALA A 39 -1.12 -5.94 -9.04
CA ALA A 39 -1.59 -7.15 -8.37
C ALA A 39 -1.66 -6.90 -6.86
N TRP A 40 -2.89 -6.81 -6.37
CA TRP A 40 -3.21 -6.65 -4.97
C TRP A 40 -3.36 -7.99 -4.27
N TRP A 41 -2.69 -8.18 -3.16
CA TRP A 41 -2.99 -9.25 -2.22
C TRP A 41 -4.39 -9.01 -1.62
N LYS A 42 -5.32 -9.94 -1.86
CA LYS A 42 -6.75 -9.73 -1.56
C LYS A 42 -7.03 -9.36 -0.10
N PRO A 43 -6.45 -10.02 0.92
CA PRO A 43 -6.56 -9.62 2.32
C PRO A 43 -6.20 -8.16 2.60
N LEU A 44 -5.15 -7.62 1.97
CA LEU A 44 -4.81 -6.21 2.12
C LEU A 44 -5.87 -5.31 1.46
N LYS A 45 -6.16 -5.53 0.16
CA LYS A 45 -7.06 -4.66 -0.61
C LYS A 45 -8.46 -4.60 -0.04
N PHE A 46 -9.03 -5.74 0.33
CA PHE A 46 -10.39 -5.81 0.88
C PHE A 46 -10.46 -5.70 2.40
N GLY A 47 -9.31 -5.79 3.08
CA GLY A 47 -9.17 -5.63 4.53
C GLY A 47 -8.72 -4.22 4.89
N ASN A 48 -7.51 -4.10 5.46
CA ASN A 48 -7.07 -2.84 6.05
C ASN A 48 -6.90 -1.70 5.04
N TRP A 49 -6.53 -1.98 3.78
CA TRP A 49 -6.41 -0.92 2.78
C TRP A 49 -7.76 -0.26 2.46
N LYS A 50 -8.84 -1.04 2.41
CA LYS A 50 -10.19 -0.51 2.27
C LYS A 50 -10.59 0.40 3.45
N LEU A 51 -10.14 0.07 4.66
CA LEU A 51 -10.35 0.93 5.83
C LEU A 51 -9.55 2.23 5.75
N VAL A 52 -8.33 2.19 5.19
CA VAL A 52 -7.52 3.38 4.89
C VAL A 52 -8.25 4.28 3.89
N GLU A 53 -8.71 3.73 2.77
CA GLU A 53 -9.47 4.47 1.75
C GLU A 53 -10.69 5.18 2.36
N ALA A 54 -11.47 4.47 3.18
CA ALA A 54 -12.63 5.04 3.87
C ALA A 54 -12.27 6.11 4.92
N ALA A 55 -11.14 5.97 5.61
CA ALA A 55 -10.67 6.96 6.58
C ALA A 55 -10.25 8.27 5.89
N ILE A 56 -9.55 8.16 4.75
CA ILE A 56 -9.15 9.30 3.92
C ILE A 56 -10.39 9.99 3.32
N GLU A 57 -11.35 9.23 2.81
CA GLU A 57 -12.62 9.78 2.31
C GLU A 57 -13.33 10.59 3.40
N LYS A 58 -13.37 10.06 4.63
CA LYS A 58 -14.02 10.72 5.76
C LYS A 58 -13.38 12.07 6.13
N ILE A 59 -12.05 12.17 6.18
CA ILE A 59 -11.39 13.45 6.49
C ILE A 59 -11.51 14.45 5.34
N SER A 60 -11.56 13.95 4.09
CA SER A 60 -11.71 14.77 2.89
C SER A 60 -13.10 15.41 2.76
N ALA A 61 -14.06 15.05 3.62
CA ALA A 61 -15.36 15.69 3.68
C ALA A 61 -15.31 17.11 4.28
N ASN A 62 -14.26 17.44 5.05
CA ASN A 62 -14.16 18.72 5.78
C ASN A 62 -12.97 19.59 5.37
N SER A 63 -11.93 18.99 4.76
CA SER A 63 -10.75 19.71 4.28
C SER A 63 -10.27 19.15 2.95
N VAL A 64 -9.42 19.91 2.25
CA VAL A 64 -8.78 19.47 1.01
C VAL A 64 -7.45 18.81 1.36
N TYR A 65 -7.21 17.61 0.81
CA TYR A 65 -5.96 16.88 1.01
C TYR A 65 -5.26 16.63 -0.33
N ASP A 66 -3.95 16.77 -0.34
CA ASP A 66 -3.09 16.29 -1.42
C ASP A 66 -2.70 14.84 -1.13
N ILE A 67 -3.00 13.95 -2.09
CA ILE A 67 -2.78 12.51 -1.96
C ILE A 67 -1.90 12.04 -3.13
N TYR A 68 -0.76 11.46 -2.80
CA TYR A 68 0.13 10.82 -3.75
C TYR A 68 0.19 9.34 -3.44
N ALA A 69 0.03 8.49 -4.44
CA ALA A 69 0.10 7.04 -4.27
C ALA A 69 1.26 6.45 -5.06
N GLY A 70 1.80 5.35 -4.57
CA GLY A 70 2.85 4.63 -5.26
C GLY A 70 3.04 3.22 -4.73
N THR A 71 4.04 2.56 -5.28
CA THR A 71 4.42 1.19 -4.91
C THR A 71 5.93 1.06 -4.83
N ALA A 72 6.41 0.05 -4.12
CA ALA A 72 7.83 -0.24 -4.01
C ALA A 72 8.12 -1.69 -3.61
N GLY A 73 9.39 -2.07 -3.77
CA GLY A 73 9.85 -3.42 -3.49
C GLY A 73 9.22 -4.48 -4.41
N ARG A 74 9.52 -5.74 -4.14
CA ARG A 74 9.02 -6.89 -4.90
C ARG A 74 8.61 -7.99 -3.93
N VAL A 75 7.45 -8.59 -4.13
CA VAL A 75 7.03 -9.73 -3.34
C VAL A 75 7.94 -10.90 -3.66
N VAL A 76 8.54 -11.48 -2.63
CA VAL A 76 9.29 -12.73 -2.71
C VAL A 76 8.55 -13.83 -1.96
N TYR A 77 8.63 -15.05 -2.47
CA TYR A 77 8.06 -16.25 -1.83
C TYR A 77 9.12 -17.36 -1.75
N PRO A 78 9.06 -18.25 -0.73
CA PRO A 78 9.99 -19.36 -0.62
C PRO A 78 9.76 -20.36 -1.76
N ASN A 79 10.85 -20.76 -2.44
CA ASN A 79 10.79 -21.80 -3.45
C ASN A 79 10.61 -23.16 -2.75
N ASN A 80 9.63 -23.95 -3.23
CA ASN A 80 9.28 -25.25 -2.65
C ASN A 80 10.37 -26.33 -2.82
N ASP A 81 11.28 -26.18 -3.78
CA ASP A 81 12.34 -27.16 -4.07
C ASP A 81 13.57 -26.98 -3.17
N ASN A 82 13.78 -25.77 -2.64
CA ASN A 82 14.85 -25.46 -1.71
C ASN A 82 14.40 -24.29 -0.82
N CYS A 83 14.04 -24.59 0.44
CA CYS A 83 13.59 -23.62 1.44
C CYS A 83 14.58 -22.46 1.70
N MET A 84 15.81 -22.52 1.16
CA MET A 84 16.81 -21.45 1.25
C MET A 84 16.81 -20.50 0.04
N SER A 85 16.02 -20.76 -0.99
CA SER A 85 15.89 -19.90 -2.17
C SER A 85 14.52 -19.22 -2.21
N THR A 86 14.51 -17.96 -2.65
CA THR A 86 13.28 -17.16 -2.82
C THR A 86 13.12 -16.77 -4.28
N GLU A 87 11.88 -16.70 -4.74
CA GLU A 87 11.52 -16.25 -6.09
C GLU A 87 10.65 -15.00 -6.04
N GLU A 88 10.77 -14.14 -7.06
CA GLU A 88 9.94 -12.95 -7.20
C GLU A 88 8.59 -13.29 -7.83
N LEU A 89 7.51 -12.81 -7.20
CA LEU A 89 6.17 -12.97 -7.75
C LEU A 89 5.93 -11.96 -8.87
N THR A 90 5.48 -12.46 -10.02
CA THR A 90 5.18 -11.63 -11.19
C THR A 90 3.74 -11.82 -11.66
N TYR A 91 3.22 -10.83 -12.37
CA TYR A 91 1.90 -10.86 -12.99
C TYR A 91 1.97 -10.26 -14.39
N LYS A 92 0.98 -10.56 -15.22
CA LYS A 92 0.87 -9.98 -16.57
C LYS A 92 -0.29 -9.00 -16.60
N VAL A 93 -0.04 -7.81 -17.13
CA VAL A 93 -1.06 -6.84 -17.56
C VAL A 93 -0.76 -6.56 -19.01
N ASP A 94 -1.73 -6.86 -19.87
CA ASP A 94 -1.53 -6.93 -21.31
C ASP A 94 -0.36 -7.88 -21.65
N ASP A 95 0.52 -7.49 -22.58
CA ASP A 95 1.70 -8.25 -23.00
C ASP A 95 2.94 -8.04 -22.11
N TYR A 96 2.81 -7.24 -21.04
CA TYR A 96 3.94 -6.87 -20.18
C TYR A 96 3.91 -7.63 -18.85
N GLN A 97 5.01 -8.32 -18.56
CA GLN A 97 5.25 -8.92 -17.25
C GLN A 97 5.73 -7.84 -16.27
N ARG A 98 5.08 -7.79 -15.10
CA ARG A 98 5.37 -6.83 -14.03
C ARG A 98 5.59 -7.59 -12.71
N ASN A 99 6.38 -7.00 -11.82
CA ASN A 99 6.59 -7.54 -10.47
C ASN A 99 5.45 -7.13 -9.57
N VAL A 100 4.95 -8.06 -8.74
CA VAL A 100 4.01 -7.73 -7.68
C VAL A 100 4.74 -6.84 -6.66
N PRO A 101 4.26 -5.61 -6.39
CA PRO A 101 4.93 -4.72 -5.45
C PRO A 101 4.78 -5.25 -4.02
N LEU A 102 5.84 -5.14 -3.22
CA LEU A 102 5.80 -5.54 -1.80
C LEU A 102 5.07 -4.51 -0.94
N TYR A 103 5.28 -3.23 -1.24
CA TYR A 103 4.69 -2.11 -0.52
C TYR A 103 3.79 -1.32 -1.46
N VAL A 104 2.63 -0.95 -0.94
CA VAL A 104 1.75 0.05 -1.52
C VAL A 104 1.64 1.20 -0.53
N TRP A 105 1.71 2.44 -0.99
CA TRP A 105 1.75 3.58 -0.09
C TRP A 105 0.92 4.76 -0.60
N ASN A 106 0.37 5.52 0.34
CA ASN A 106 -0.25 6.82 0.14
C ASN A 106 0.44 7.86 1.03
N TYR A 107 0.98 8.91 0.44
CA TYR A 107 1.28 10.15 1.15
C TYR A 107 0.01 11.00 1.20
N VAL A 108 -0.35 11.48 2.40
CA VAL A 108 -1.55 12.26 2.66
C VAL A 108 -1.16 13.51 3.44
N SER A 109 -1.44 14.68 2.88
CA SER A 109 -1.19 15.98 3.49
C SER A 109 -2.41 16.88 3.36
N GLU A 110 -2.78 17.57 4.43
CA GLU A 110 -3.83 18.60 4.35
C GLU A 110 -3.29 19.81 3.58
N ARG A 111 -4.06 20.33 2.63
CA ARG A 111 -3.70 21.52 1.86
C ARG A 111 -3.81 22.75 2.76
N ASP A 112 -2.84 23.66 2.65
CA ASP A 112 -2.73 24.89 3.44
C ASP A 112 -2.42 24.70 4.94
N ASN A 113 -1.97 23.49 5.32
CA ASN A 113 -1.42 23.20 6.64
C ASN A 113 0.12 23.08 6.57
N GLU A 114 0.82 23.51 7.62
CA GLU A 114 2.28 23.37 7.73
C GLU A 114 2.72 21.96 8.17
N ASP A 115 1.76 21.09 8.53
CA ASP A 115 2.04 19.69 8.86
C ASP A 115 2.63 18.97 7.62
N PRO A 116 3.79 18.31 7.75
CA PRO A 116 4.41 17.56 6.66
C PRO A 116 3.56 16.36 6.19
N GLY A 117 2.46 16.03 6.85
CA GLY A 117 1.58 14.95 6.47
C GLY A 117 2.08 13.58 6.92
N VAL A 118 1.49 12.54 6.37
CA VAL A 118 1.78 11.14 6.74
C VAL A 118 1.91 10.27 5.50
N VAL A 119 2.84 9.31 5.54
CA VAL A 119 2.89 8.20 4.59
C VAL A 119 2.28 6.96 5.22
N ILE A 120 1.18 6.46 4.65
CA ILE A 120 0.54 5.21 5.04
C ILE A 120 1.03 4.11 4.11
N ILE A 121 1.57 3.03 4.67
CA ILE A 121 2.19 1.94 3.92
C ILE A 121 1.49 0.64 4.25
N GLY A 122 1.07 -0.07 3.19
CA GLY A 122 0.52 -1.41 3.27
C GLY A 122 1.47 -2.46 2.71
N VAL A 123 1.53 -3.60 3.40
CA VAL A 123 2.33 -4.75 3.01
C VAL A 123 1.49 -5.67 2.13
N ASN A 124 1.84 -5.73 0.86
CA ASN A 124 1.13 -6.45 -0.19
C ASN A 124 1.64 -7.89 -0.37
N SER A 125 1.84 -8.60 0.74
CA SER A 125 2.37 -9.97 0.72
C SER A 125 1.88 -10.82 1.90
N PRO A 126 1.44 -12.07 1.68
CA PRO A 126 1.19 -13.04 2.74
C PRO A 126 2.48 -13.63 3.34
N PHE A 127 3.63 -13.40 2.71
CA PHE A 127 4.93 -13.98 3.07
C PHE A 127 5.81 -13.02 3.89
N PHE A 128 5.31 -11.82 4.17
CA PHE A 128 6.10 -10.80 4.86
C PHE A 128 6.19 -11.04 6.36
N GLU A 129 7.41 -11.00 6.88
CA GLU A 129 7.69 -11.09 8.31
C GLU A 129 7.79 -9.67 8.90
N ALA A 130 6.69 -9.20 9.49
CA ALA A 130 6.58 -7.82 9.98
C ALA A 130 7.69 -7.41 10.97
N GLU A 131 8.14 -8.35 11.80
CA GLU A 131 9.22 -8.13 12.78
C GLU A 131 10.58 -7.84 12.14
N LYS A 132 10.79 -8.23 10.87
CA LYS A 132 12.05 -8.06 10.16
C LYS A 132 12.06 -6.88 9.19
N GLY A 133 10.90 -6.41 8.72
CA GLY A 133 10.85 -5.47 7.59
C GLY A 133 10.27 -4.08 7.87
N ILE A 134 9.39 -3.93 8.88
CA ILE A 134 8.74 -2.63 9.12
C ILE A 134 9.71 -1.63 9.76
N GLY A 135 10.49 -2.08 10.75
CA GLY A 135 11.45 -1.25 11.47
C GLY A 135 12.57 -0.70 10.60
N ASP A 136 12.87 -1.36 9.48
CA ASP A 136 13.88 -0.94 8.51
C ASP A 136 13.40 0.22 7.63
N ILE A 137 12.08 0.49 7.57
CA ILE A 137 11.51 1.58 6.77
C ILE A 137 11.37 2.84 7.60
N CYS A 138 10.71 2.75 8.76
CA CYS A 138 10.46 3.91 9.62
C CYS A 138 9.97 3.47 11.01
N LYS A 139 9.90 4.43 11.93
CA LYS A 139 9.12 4.27 13.15
C LYS A 139 7.61 4.38 12.85
N ASP A 140 6.85 3.36 13.23
CA ASP A 140 5.39 3.36 13.09
C ASP A 140 4.72 4.40 14.00
N ILE A 141 4.09 5.42 13.41
CA ILE A 141 3.41 6.52 14.09
C ILE A 141 1.86 6.44 14.03
N CYS A 142 1.26 5.37 13.49
CA CYS A 142 -0.20 5.34 13.26
C CYS A 142 -1.04 5.59 14.52
N ASP A 143 -0.54 5.19 15.70
CA ASP A 143 -1.28 5.33 16.96
C ASP A 143 -1.44 6.79 17.39
N GLY A 144 -0.60 7.70 16.87
CA GLY A 144 -0.68 9.14 17.09
C GLY A 144 -1.63 9.89 16.15
N ILE A 145 -2.19 9.22 15.14
CA ILE A 145 -3.00 9.85 14.10
C ILE A 145 -4.48 9.73 14.46
N GLU A 146 -5.09 10.84 14.84
CA GLU A 146 -6.45 10.83 15.40
C GLU A 146 -7.51 10.28 14.44
N TRP A 147 -7.48 10.71 13.18
CA TRP A 147 -8.46 10.28 12.18
C TRP A 147 -8.26 8.82 11.74
N PHE A 148 -7.13 8.21 12.09
CA PHE A 148 -6.77 6.83 11.72
C PHE A 148 -7.18 5.78 12.76
N LYS A 149 -7.78 6.20 13.88
CA LYS A 149 -8.19 5.32 15.00
C LYS A 149 -9.02 4.10 14.58
N ALA A 150 -9.87 4.23 13.55
CA ALA A 150 -10.69 3.12 13.07
C ALA A 150 -9.87 2.00 12.40
N VAL A 151 -8.77 2.36 11.72
CA VAL A 151 -7.85 1.41 11.07
C VAL A 151 -6.91 0.77 12.11
N ASN A 152 -6.53 1.53 13.15
CA ASN A 152 -5.56 1.11 14.17
C ASN A 152 -5.89 -0.21 14.87
N ARG A 153 -7.16 -0.55 15.00
CA ARG A 153 -7.58 -1.81 15.65
C ARG A 153 -7.09 -3.05 14.90
N PHE A 154 -7.06 -3.00 13.56
CA PHE A 154 -6.86 -4.17 12.71
C PHE A 154 -5.56 -4.12 11.91
N ARG A 155 -4.87 -2.98 11.88
CA ARG A 155 -3.68 -2.72 11.06
C ARG A 155 -2.52 -3.70 11.22
N LYS A 156 -2.43 -4.40 12.36
CA LYS A 156 -1.39 -5.43 12.64
C LYS A 156 -1.90 -6.87 12.47
N MET A 157 -3.13 -7.06 11.97
CA MET A 157 -3.67 -8.40 11.71
C MET A 157 -3.25 -8.85 10.31
N ALA A 158 -2.37 -9.85 10.24
CA ALA A 158 -1.92 -10.44 8.98
C ALA A 158 -3.08 -10.84 8.06
N ALA A 159 -4.18 -11.36 8.61
CA ALA A 159 -5.36 -11.74 7.84
C ALA A 159 -6.08 -10.58 7.11
N MET A 160 -5.71 -9.32 7.40
CA MET A 160 -6.27 -8.12 6.77
C MET A 160 -5.19 -7.27 6.09
N GLY A 161 -3.96 -7.78 5.99
CA GLY A 161 -2.79 -7.07 5.49
C GLY A 161 -2.22 -6.05 6.49
N TYR A 162 -0.90 -6.02 6.65
CA TYR A 162 -0.26 -5.09 7.57
C TYR A 162 -0.30 -3.65 7.04
N ILE A 163 -0.63 -2.70 7.91
CA ILE A 163 -0.52 -1.26 7.67
C ILE A 163 0.30 -0.61 8.78
N PHE A 164 1.20 0.29 8.40
CA PHE A 164 1.94 1.17 9.29
C PHE A 164 2.05 2.57 8.70
N CYS A 165 2.43 3.54 9.52
CA CYS A 165 2.44 4.95 9.15
C CYS A 165 3.82 5.51 9.46
N CYS A 166 4.36 6.29 8.54
CA CYS A 166 5.69 6.89 8.65
C CYS A 166 5.59 8.40 8.50
N ARG A 167 6.62 9.08 9.01
CA ARG A 167 6.89 10.45 8.60
C ARG A 167 7.50 10.46 7.18
N PRO A 168 7.16 11.43 6.32
CA PRO A 168 7.66 11.44 4.94
C PRO A 168 9.19 11.47 4.82
N GLU A 169 9.88 12.12 5.75
CA GLU A 169 11.34 12.20 5.77
C GLU A 169 12.03 10.83 5.95
N GLU A 170 11.50 9.96 6.81
CA GLU A 170 12.04 8.60 7.03
C GLU A 170 11.86 7.72 5.79
N VAL A 171 10.77 7.93 5.06
CA VAL A 171 10.44 7.17 3.84
C VAL A 171 11.36 7.54 2.67
N ARG A 172 11.73 8.82 2.54
CA ARG A 172 12.61 9.30 1.45
C ARG A 172 13.97 8.59 1.42
N GLU A 173 14.46 8.19 2.60
CA GLU A 173 15.76 7.56 2.74
C GLU A 173 15.72 6.04 2.46
N THR A 174 14.55 5.42 2.57
CA THR A 174 14.41 3.96 2.61
C THR A 174 13.63 3.39 1.42
N LEU A 175 12.62 4.11 0.91
CA LEU A 175 11.74 3.65 -0.15
C LEU A 175 12.17 4.20 -1.52
N ALA A 176 12.66 3.30 -2.37
CA ALA A 176 13.08 3.64 -3.73
C ALA A 176 11.96 4.33 -4.53
N ASN A 177 12.32 5.37 -5.28
CA ASN A 177 11.41 6.17 -6.11
C ASN A 177 10.29 6.91 -5.34
N PHE A 178 10.43 7.09 -4.02
CA PHE A 178 9.54 7.99 -3.29
C PHE A 178 9.81 9.46 -3.69
N PRO A 179 8.78 10.27 -4.01
CA PRO A 179 8.99 11.63 -4.47
C PRO A 179 9.60 12.55 -3.41
N GLN A 180 10.31 13.58 -3.88
CA GLN A 180 10.80 14.67 -3.04
C GLN A 180 9.74 15.78 -3.03
N PHE A 181 9.03 15.93 -1.91
CA PHE A 181 8.08 17.01 -1.67
C PHE A 181 8.68 18.10 -0.78
#